data_AF-A0A966SDZ5-F1
#
_entry.id   AF-A0A966SDZ5-F1
#
_cell.length_a   1.000
_cell.length_b   1.000
_cell.length_c   1.000
_cell.angle_alpha   90.00
_cell.angle_beta   90.00
_cell.angle_gamma   90.00
#
_symmetry.space_group_name_H-M   'P 1'
#
loop_
_entity.id
_entity.type
_entity.pdbx_description
1 polymer ?
#
loop_
_entity_poly.entity_id
_entity_poly.type
_entity_poly.pdbx_seq_one_letter_code
_entity_poly.pdbx_strand_id
1 'polypeptide(L)'
;MPLVILLLVVLLVVAAMVVLARASRGVAAPSGTTLIFGAAGPRREAGPKGADYAKSSHIVVDTLNLAHWLGRASGQGRALTPDLIAEAIDRTAPALLKRHPGRVMYVLKDRESQFNDEAAREVYRRAAERNKVYVLLAERYSDPPKGVAESPEHSAQGRDDFFIALLAHRWRCAVLTEDRLRDFDRFRATIQPFHVYEFAFWRALPHREFVRPESPAYARLKKPRMVRYAEYFPGL
;
A
#
# COMPACT_ATOMS: atom_id res chain seq x y z
N MET A 1 28.17 -27.93 50.73
CA MET A 1 28.01 -26.62 50.07
C MET A 1 28.26 -26.61 48.56
N PRO A 2 29.32 -27.21 47.98
CA PRO A 2 29.56 -27.10 46.52
C PRO A 2 28.48 -27.80 45.67
N LEU A 3 27.87 -28.86 46.20
CA LEU A 3 26.80 -29.61 45.51
C LEU A 3 25.50 -28.79 45.32
N VAL A 4 25.18 -27.93 46.31
CA VAL A 4 23.96 -27.10 46.27
C VAL A 4 24.11 -25.96 45.26
N ILE A 5 25.30 -25.38 45.19
CA ILE A 5 25.63 -24.33 44.21
C ILE A 5 25.61 -24.91 42.79
N LEU A 6 26.18 -26.10 42.59
CA LEU A 6 26.14 -26.79 41.30
C LEU A 6 24.69 -27.07 40.84
N LEU A 7 23.83 -27.53 41.75
CA LEU A 7 22.42 -27.79 41.46
C LEU A 7 21.68 -26.52 41.04
N LEU A 8 21.94 -25.39 41.71
CA LEU A 8 21.34 -24.09 41.41
C LEU A 8 21.75 -23.56 40.03
N VAL A 9 23.02 -23.71 39.66
CA VAL A 9 23.53 -23.31 38.34
C VAL A 9 22.89 -24.15 37.24
N VAL A 10 22.80 -25.47 37.44
CA VAL A 10 22.15 -26.37 36.47
C VAL A 10 20.67 -26.01 36.30
N LEU A 11 19.96 -25.72 37.39
CA LEU A 11 18.55 -25.28 37.33
C LEU A 11 18.37 -23.97 36.58
N LEU A 12 19.26 -22.99 36.78
CA LEU A 12 19.22 -21.71 36.05
C LEU A 12 19.49 -21.88 34.55
N VAL A 13 20.45 -22.72 34.18
CA VAL A 13 20.75 -23.02 32.77
C VAL A 13 19.56 -23.73 32.10
N VAL A 14 18.95 -24.70 32.78
CA VAL A 14 17.76 -25.39 32.28
C VAL A 14 16.58 -24.42 32.14
N ALA A 15 16.35 -23.54 33.12
CA ALA A 15 15.30 -22.53 33.04
C ALA A 15 15.52 -21.56 31.87
N ALA A 16 16.75 -21.08 31.66
CA ALA A 16 17.11 -20.22 30.53
C ALA A 16 16.88 -20.91 29.19
N MET A 17 17.28 -22.19 29.08
CA MET A 17 17.04 -23.01 27.89
C MET A 17 15.55 -23.22 27.60
N VAL A 18 14.71 -23.42 28.63
CA VAL A 18 13.26 -23.53 28.49
C VAL A 18 12.62 -22.21 28.04
N VAL A 19 13.09 -21.07 28.56
CA VAL A 19 12.63 -19.74 28.11
C VAL A 19 13.04 -19.49 26.66
N LEU A 20 14.27 -19.81 26.27
CA LEU A 20 14.74 -19.65 24.90
C LEU A 20 14.04 -20.60 23.92
N ALA A 21 13.73 -21.83 24.35
CA ALA A 21 12.94 -22.79 23.58
C ALA A 21 11.48 -22.37 23.45
N ARG A 22 10.90 -21.69 24.45
CA ARG A 22 9.55 -21.10 24.36
C ARG A 22 9.52 -19.83 23.50
N ALA A 23 10.56 -18.99 23.56
CA ALA A 23 10.70 -17.82 22.70
C ALA A 23 10.85 -18.22 21.22
N SER A 24 11.61 -19.28 20.94
CA SER A 24 11.78 -19.82 19.58
C SER A 24 10.57 -20.62 19.08
N ARG A 25 9.76 -21.21 19.97
CA ARG A 25 8.46 -21.82 19.63
C ARG A 25 7.29 -20.82 19.55
N GLY A 26 7.50 -19.57 19.95
CA GLY A 26 6.55 -18.47 19.78
C GLY A 26 6.50 -17.90 18.35
N VAL A 27 7.45 -18.29 17.49
CA VAL A 27 7.38 -18.05 16.04
C VAL A 27 6.66 -19.24 15.39
N ALA A 28 5.43 -19.49 15.85
CA ALA A 28 4.49 -20.26 15.06
C ALA A 28 4.25 -19.47 13.78
N ALA A 29 4.42 -20.14 12.64
CA ALA A 29 4.03 -19.64 11.33
C ALA A 29 2.69 -18.89 11.43
N PRO A 30 2.53 -17.73 10.77
CA PRO A 30 1.26 -17.03 10.78
C PRO A 30 0.24 -17.98 10.14
N SER A 31 -0.52 -18.66 10.99
CA SER A 31 -1.74 -19.32 10.61
C SER A 31 -2.56 -18.24 9.94
N GLY A 32 -2.84 -18.45 8.65
CA GLY A 32 -3.60 -17.53 7.82
C GLY A 32 -5.00 -17.37 8.41
N THR A 33 -5.12 -16.49 9.40
CA THR A 33 -6.39 -15.93 9.80
C THR A 33 -6.80 -15.06 8.63
N THR A 34 -7.58 -15.66 7.73
CA THR A 34 -8.40 -14.90 6.79
C THR A 34 -9.41 -14.15 7.65
N LEU A 35 -8.98 -13.02 8.23
CA LEU A 35 -9.91 -12.00 8.66
C LEU A 35 -10.47 -11.42 7.37
N ILE A 36 -11.56 -12.03 6.91
CA ILE A 36 -12.55 -11.32 6.10
C ILE A 36 -13.12 -10.25 7.03
N PHE A 37 -12.39 -9.16 7.24
CA PHE A 37 -13.02 -7.89 7.54
C PHE A 37 -13.78 -7.53 6.27
N GLY A 38 -15.02 -8.02 6.20
CA GLY A 38 -16.00 -7.49 5.29
C GLY A 38 -15.99 -5.99 5.49
N ALA A 39 -15.71 -5.24 4.43
CA ALA A 39 -16.36 -3.98 4.10
C ALA A 39 -16.70 -3.05 5.29
N ALA A 40 -15.85 -2.95 6.30
CA ALA A 40 -15.92 -1.96 7.35
C ALA A 40 -15.05 -0.76 6.94
N GLY A 41 -15.15 -0.39 5.66
CA GLY A 41 -15.13 1.04 5.34
C GLY A 41 -16.32 1.69 6.04
N PRO A 42 -16.31 3.03 6.22
CA PRO A 42 -17.48 3.73 6.71
C PRO A 42 -18.73 3.21 5.97
N ARG A 43 -19.75 2.85 6.77
CA ARG A 43 -21.09 2.42 6.32
C ARG A 43 -21.44 3.21 5.06
N ARG A 44 -21.87 2.52 3.98
CA ARG A 44 -22.38 3.13 2.74
C ARG A 44 -23.50 4.12 3.07
N GLU A 45 -23.16 5.33 3.46
CA GLU A 45 -24.03 6.46 3.29
C GLU A 45 -23.98 6.74 1.80
N ALA A 46 -25.13 6.56 1.14
CA ALA A 46 -25.38 7.15 -0.15
C ALA A 46 -25.25 8.66 0.02
N GLY A 47 -24.02 9.16 0.03
CA GLY A 47 -23.80 10.58 0.24
C GLY A 47 -24.40 11.32 -0.94
N PRO A 48 -24.71 12.61 -0.72
CA PRO A 48 -25.60 13.36 -1.56
C PRO A 48 -25.27 13.17 -3.05
N LYS A 49 -26.30 12.90 -3.86
CA LYS A 49 -26.19 12.98 -5.32
C LYS A 49 -25.56 14.34 -5.65
N GLY A 50 -24.34 14.32 -6.22
CA GLY A 50 -23.59 15.54 -6.54
C GLY A 50 -22.37 15.85 -5.65
N ALA A 51 -21.96 14.95 -4.74
CA ALA A 51 -20.71 15.14 -3.98
C ALA A 51 -19.49 15.30 -4.91
N ASP A 52 -18.81 16.45 -4.82
CA ASP A 52 -17.60 16.74 -5.57
C ASP A 52 -16.40 16.02 -4.94
N TYR A 53 -16.00 14.89 -5.54
CA TYR A 53 -14.92 14.05 -5.03
C TYR A 53 -13.55 14.77 -5.02
N ALA A 54 -13.39 15.86 -5.78
CA ALA A 54 -12.19 16.70 -5.73
C ALA A 54 -12.09 17.53 -4.43
N LYS A 55 -13.22 17.71 -3.73
CA LYS A 55 -13.30 18.42 -2.44
C LYS A 55 -13.36 17.48 -1.23
N SER A 56 -13.14 16.18 -1.45
CA SER A 56 -13.08 15.21 -0.36
C SER A 56 -11.94 15.55 0.61
N SER A 57 -12.10 15.23 1.89
CA SER A 57 -11.01 15.32 2.87
C SER A 57 -9.91 14.29 2.59
N HIS A 58 -10.18 13.29 1.75
CA HIS A 58 -9.23 12.26 1.34
C HIS A 58 -8.73 12.51 -0.09
N ILE A 59 -7.56 11.97 -0.41
CA ILE A 59 -7.04 11.94 -1.78
C ILE A 59 -6.17 10.70 -1.97
N VAL A 60 -6.27 10.11 -3.17
CA VAL A 60 -5.39 9.03 -3.61
C VAL A 60 -4.38 9.61 -4.58
N VAL A 61 -3.11 9.22 -4.47
CA VAL A 61 -2.02 9.70 -5.30
C VAL A 61 -1.44 8.53 -6.07
N ASP A 62 -1.40 8.66 -7.39
CA ASP A 62 -0.63 7.77 -8.26
C ASP A 62 0.85 8.15 -8.15
N THR A 63 1.58 7.38 -7.35
CA THR A 63 2.89 7.84 -6.84
C THR A 63 3.99 7.66 -7.89
N LEU A 64 3.93 6.60 -8.70
CA LEU A 64 4.92 6.41 -9.76
C LEU A 64 4.73 7.46 -10.86
N ASN A 65 3.48 7.77 -11.21
CA ASN A 65 3.17 8.85 -12.15
C ASN A 65 3.66 10.22 -11.61
N LEU A 66 3.48 10.46 -10.31
CA LEU A 66 3.95 11.68 -9.64
C LEU A 66 5.47 11.80 -9.66
N ALA A 67 6.19 10.74 -9.28
CA ALA A 67 7.64 10.74 -9.26
C ALA A 67 8.22 10.97 -10.66
N HIS A 68 7.62 10.36 -11.70
CA HIS A 68 7.98 10.63 -13.09
C HIS A 68 7.68 12.07 -13.51
N TRP A 69 6.54 12.63 -13.10
CA TRP A 69 6.17 14.00 -13.40
C TRP A 69 7.17 14.99 -12.79
N LEU A 70 7.53 14.81 -11.51
CA LEU A 70 8.53 15.63 -10.83
C LEU A 70 9.93 15.50 -11.45
N GLY A 71 10.33 14.29 -11.87
CA GLY A 71 11.62 14.06 -12.54
C GLY A 71 11.69 14.74 -13.91
N ARG A 72 10.59 14.72 -14.68
CA ARG A 72 10.50 15.46 -15.95
C ARG A 72 10.53 16.97 -15.72
N ALA A 73 9.79 17.48 -14.74
CA ALA A 73 9.75 18.90 -14.41
C ALA A 73 11.14 19.44 -14.01
N SER A 74 11.97 18.62 -13.37
CA SER A 74 13.35 18.97 -13.00
C SER A 74 14.41 18.72 -14.10
N GLY A 75 14.00 18.23 -15.29
CA GLY A 75 14.91 17.88 -16.38
C GLY A 75 15.78 16.64 -16.09
N GLN A 76 15.45 15.86 -15.06
CA GLN A 76 16.21 14.67 -14.66
C GLN A 76 15.53 13.39 -15.14
N GLY A 77 16.06 12.80 -16.22
CA GLY A 77 15.70 11.45 -16.67
C GLY A 77 16.31 10.35 -15.79
N ARG A 78 15.93 10.29 -14.51
CA ARG A 78 16.43 9.27 -13.58
C ARG A 78 15.54 8.03 -13.55
N ALA A 79 16.15 6.86 -13.43
CA ALA A 79 15.44 5.64 -13.06
C ALA A 79 14.79 5.84 -11.68
N LEU A 80 13.53 5.42 -11.51
CA LEU A 80 12.87 5.51 -10.21
C LEU A 80 13.57 4.60 -9.21
N THR A 81 13.84 5.13 -8.01
CA THR A 81 14.36 4.37 -6.87
C THR A 81 13.41 4.58 -5.67
N PRO A 82 13.49 3.74 -4.62
CA PRO A 82 12.71 3.93 -3.40
C PRO A 82 12.95 5.32 -2.79
N ASP A 83 14.20 5.81 -2.82
CA ASP A 83 14.57 7.13 -2.32
C ASP A 83 13.92 8.27 -3.12
N LEU A 84 13.93 8.20 -4.46
CA LEU A 84 13.26 9.21 -5.30
C LEU A 84 11.74 9.22 -5.09
N ILE A 85 11.14 8.05 -4.86
CA ILE A 85 9.73 7.93 -4.49
C ILE A 85 9.48 8.57 -3.12
N ALA A 86 10.33 8.27 -2.13
CA ALA A 86 10.28 8.88 -0.81
C ALA A 86 10.42 10.41 -0.88
N GLU A 87 11.35 10.93 -1.69
CA GLU A 87 11.54 12.36 -1.91
C GLU A 87 10.29 12.99 -2.56
N ALA A 88 9.67 12.33 -3.54
CA ALA A 88 8.43 12.80 -4.13
C ALA A 88 7.30 12.92 -3.09
N ILE A 89 7.19 11.94 -2.18
CA ILE A 89 6.25 11.98 -1.05
C ILE A 89 6.59 13.15 -0.12
N ASP A 90 7.86 13.31 0.27
CA ASP A 90 8.31 14.37 1.18
C ASP A 90 7.98 15.76 0.64
N ARG A 91 8.21 15.98 -0.66
CA ARG A 91 7.98 17.26 -1.32
C ARG A 91 6.50 17.62 -1.44
N THR A 92 5.62 16.63 -1.55
CA THR A 92 4.21 16.85 -1.91
C THR A 92 3.23 16.66 -0.76
N ALA A 93 3.57 15.85 0.25
CA ALA A 93 2.70 15.55 1.37
C ALA A 93 2.26 16.79 2.18
N PRO A 94 3.12 17.79 2.48
CA PRO A 94 2.68 18.96 3.24
C PRO A 94 1.56 19.75 2.55
N ALA A 95 1.68 19.96 1.23
CA ALA A 95 0.66 20.66 0.46
C ALA A 95 -0.63 19.86 0.35
N LEU A 96 -0.53 18.53 0.17
CA LEU A 96 -1.69 17.65 0.12
C LEU A 96 -2.43 17.58 1.45
N LEU A 97 -1.73 17.46 2.58
CA LEU A 97 -2.33 17.43 3.92
C LEU A 97 -3.01 18.75 4.27
N LYS A 98 -2.48 19.89 3.80
CA LYS A 98 -3.12 21.19 3.99
C LYS A 98 -4.50 21.26 3.29
N ARG A 99 -4.65 20.62 2.13
CA ARG A 99 -5.88 20.64 1.32
C ARG A 99 -6.82 19.47 1.63
N HIS A 100 -6.28 18.34 2.09
CA HIS A 100 -6.98 17.09 2.36
C HIS A 100 -6.67 16.62 3.79
N PRO A 101 -7.41 17.12 4.80
CA PRO A 101 -7.12 16.86 6.22
C PRO A 101 -7.42 15.42 6.66
N GLY A 102 -8.00 14.59 5.79
CA GLY A 102 -8.28 13.18 6.02
C GLY A 102 -7.10 12.29 5.65
N ARG A 103 -7.28 11.41 4.65
CA ARG A 103 -6.27 10.44 4.24
C ARG A 103 -5.61 10.89 2.95
N VAL A 104 -4.29 11.11 2.99
CA VAL A 104 -3.44 11.23 1.81
C VAL A 104 -2.79 9.87 1.57
N MET A 105 -3.15 9.21 0.47
CA MET A 105 -2.82 7.82 0.19
C MET A 105 -1.97 7.70 -1.07
N TYR A 106 -0.67 7.48 -0.90
CA TYR A 106 0.27 7.23 -1.98
C TYR A 106 0.23 5.76 -2.39
N VAL A 107 -0.18 5.47 -3.62
CA VAL A 107 -0.22 4.10 -4.15
C VAL A 107 0.97 3.84 -5.06
N LEU A 108 1.59 2.69 -4.86
CA LEU A 108 2.75 2.18 -5.58
C LEU A 108 2.42 0.78 -6.10
N LYS A 109 2.97 0.40 -7.27
CA LYS A 109 3.07 -1.01 -7.67
C LYS A 109 4.49 -1.50 -7.52
N ASP A 110 4.62 -2.77 -7.15
CA ASP A 110 5.86 -3.50 -7.31
C ASP A 110 6.21 -3.60 -8.80
N ARG A 111 7.42 -3.14 -9.16
CA ARG A 111 8.04 -3.38 -10.47
C ARG A 111 8.81 -4.69 -10.41
N GLU A 112 8.08 -5.78 -10.15
CA GLU A 112 8.36 -7.22 -10.27
C GLU A 112 9.81 -7.76 -10.16
N SER A 113 10.73 -7.08 -9.49
CA SER A 113 12.03 -7.62 -8.99
C SER A 113 13.00 -6.55 -8.45
N GLN A 114 12.85 -5.26 -8.80
CA GLN A 114 13.92 -4.29 -8.52
C GLN A 114 13.79 -3.53 -7.19
N PHE A 115 12.59 -3.39 -6.61
CA PHE A 115 12.35 -2.47 -5.48
C PHE A 115 11.45 -3.02 -4.37
N ASN A 116 11.27 -4.34 -4.29
CA ASN A 116 10.37 -4.95 -3.31
C ASN A 116 11.12 -5.86 -2.32
N ASP A 117 12.27 -5.36 -1.87
CA ASP A 117 12.98 -5.94 -0.74
C ASP A 117 12.59 -5.23 0.58
N GLU A 118 13.08 -5.77 1.69
CA GLU A 118 12.84 -5.20 3.01
C GLU A 118 13.40 -3.79 3.15
N ALA A 119 14.50 -3.47 2.45
CA ALA A 119 15.12 -2.15 2.46
C ALA A 119 14.21 -1.09 1.81
N ALA A 120 13.65 -1.36 0.64
CA ALA A 120 12.71 -0.45 -0.02
C ALA A 120 11.42 -0.27 0.80
N ARG A 121 10.90 -1.35 1.39
CA ARG A 121 9.72 -1.27 2.27
C ARG A 121 9.98 -0.41 3.50
N GLU A 122 11.18 -0.48 4.06
CA GLU A 122 11.59 0.37 5.18
C GLU A 122 11.66 1.85 4.78
N VAL A 123 12.13 2.17 3.57
CA VAL A 123 12.11 3.54 3.02
C VAL A 123 10.67 4.08 2.95
N TYR A 124 9.73 3.27 2.44
CA TYR A 124 8.32 3.63 2.35
C TYR A 124 7.66 3.80 3.72
N ARG A 125 7.96 2.91 4.68
CA ARG A 125 7.49 3.03 6.07
C ARG A 125 7.94 4.34 6.70
N ARG A 126 9.23 4.66 6.59
CA ARG A 126 9.79 5.92 7.12
C ARG A 126 9.17 7.15 6.45
N ALA A 127 8.89 7.07 5.15
CA ALA A 127 8.22 8.15 4.41
C ALA A 127 6.78 8.36 4.88
N ALA A 128 6.03 7.28 5.11
CA ALA A 128 4.69 7.35 5.66
C ALA A 128 4.70 8.01 7.05
N GLU A 129 5.58 7.57 7.94
CA GLU A 129 5.70 8.06 9.31
C GLU A 129 6.07 9.53 9.39
N ARG A 130 7.17 9.93 8.74
CA ARG A 130 7.66 11.31 8.83
C ARG A 130 6.68 12.34 8.25
N ASN A 131 5.93 11.96 7.20
CA ASN A 131 4.96 12.84 6.56
C ASN A 131 3.55 12.71 7.10
N LYS A 132 3.26 11.76 8.00
CA LYS A 132 1.92 11.48 8.51
C LYS A 132 0.91 11.12 7.41
N VAL A 133 1.34 10.28 6.47
CA VAL A 133 0.54 9.83 5.31
C VAL A 133 0.41 8.30 5.28
N TYR A 134 -0.30 7.80 4.27
CA TYR A 134 -0.39 6.37 3.97
C TYR A 134 0.40 6.08 2.71
N VAL A 135 1.24 5.05 2.74
CA VAL A 135 1.91 4.50 1.55
C VAL A 135 1.41 3.08 1.35
N LEU A 136 0.86 2.78 0.17
CA LEU A 136 0.23 1.50 -0.15
C LEU A 136 0.95 0.86 -1.34
N LEU A 137 1.59 -0.28 -1.08
CA LEU A 137 2.36 -1.03 -2.08
C LEU A 137 1.57 -2.24 -2.57
N ALA A 138 1.13 -2.22 -3.83
CA ALA A 138 0.45 -3.32 -4.50
C ALA A 138 1.46 -4.32 -5.09
N GLU A 139 1.47 -5.54 -4.57
CA GLU A 139 2.44 -6.60 -4.88
C GLU A 139 1.78 -7.82 -5.51
N ARG A 140 2.48 -8.45 -6.46
CA ARG A 140 2.06 -9.74 -7.03
C ARG A 140 2.23 -10.85 -5.99
N TYR A 141 1.47 -11.92 -6.17
CA TYR A 141 1.78 -13.20 -5.55
C TYR A 141 3.12 -13.77 -6.01
N SER A 142 3.96 -14.17 -5.06
CA SER A 142 5.04 -15.11 -5.35
C SER A 142 4.48 -16.50 -5.70
N ASP A 143 3.40 -16.92 -5.02
CA ASP A 143 2.62 -18.14 -5.31
C ASP A 143 1.11 -17.82 -5.33
N PRO A 144 0.45 -17.76 -6.51
CA PRO A 144 -0.96 -17.42 -6.59
C PRO A 144 -1.84 -18.51 -5.94
N PRO A 145 -2.99 -18.16 -5.33
CA PRO A 145 -3.91 -19.15 -4.75
C PRO A 145 -4.36 -20.19 -5.79
N LYS A 146 -4.61 -21.43 -5.35
CA LYS A 146 -5.14 -22.50 -6.21
C LYS A 146 -6.38 -22.04 -6.98
N GLY A 147 -6.36 -22.20 -8.31
CA GLY A 147 -7.47 -21.82 -9.20
C GLY A 147 -7.30 -20.47 -9.90
N VAL A 148 -6.22 -19.72 -9.62
CA VAL A 148 -5.84 -18.53 -10.39
C VAL A 148 -4.97 -18.98 -11.57
N ALA A 149 -5.47 -18.81 -12.81
CA ALA A 149 -4.71 -19.14 -14.00
C ALA A 149 -3.48 -18.24 -14.12
N GLU A 150 -2.32 -18.83 -14.46
CA GLU A 150 -1.16 -18.05 -14.92
C GLU A 150 -1.60 -17.18 -16.09
N SER A 151 -1.19 -15.92 -16.07
CA SER A 151 -1.63 -14.95 -17.06
C SER A 151 -0.41 -14.28 -17.68
N PRO A 152 -0.40 -14.07 -19.01
CA PRO A 152 0.74 -13.49 -19.70
C PRO A 152 1.08 -12.08 -19.16
N GLU A 153 2.34 -11.67 -19.28
CA GLU A 153 2.94 -10.46 -18.68
C GLU A 153 2.11 -9.16 -18.80
N HIS A 154 1.22 -9.04 -19.78
CA HIS A 154 0.33 -7.89 -19.94
C HIS A 154 -0.82 -7.80 -18.92
N SER A 155 -1.29 -8.91 -18.34
CA SER A 155 -2.29 -8.86 -17.25
C SER A 155 -1.69 -8.49 -15.89
N ALA A 156 -0.36 -8.48 -15.78
CA ALA A 156 0.36 -7.99 -14.62
C ALA A 156 0.33 -6.45 -14.52
N GLN A 157 -0.10 -5.78 -15.58
CA GLN A 157 -0.14 -4.33 -15.73
C GLN A 157 -1.50 -3.81 -15.23
N GLY A 158 -1.48 -2.83 -14.32
CA GLY A 158 -2.69 -2.13 -13.84
C GLY A 158 -3.18 -2.49 -12.42
N ARG A 159 -2.42 -3.26 -11.62
CA ARG A 159 -2.77 -3.52 -10.20
C ARG A 159 -2.91 -2.23 -9.40
N ASP A 160 -1.94 -1.33 -9.55
CA ASP A 160 -2.00 0.02 -8.98
C ASP A 160 -3.21 0.78 -9.49
N ASP A 161 -3.48 0.77 -10.80
CA ASP A 161 -4.60 1.48 -11.40
C ASP A 161 -5.97 0.98 -10.92
N PHE A 162 -6.12 -0.33 -10.72
CA PHE A 162 -7.30 -0.90 -10.08
C PHE A 162 -7.38 -0.50 -8.60
N PHE A 163 -6.25 -0.55 -7.90
CA PHE A 163 -6.24 -0.26 -6.47
C PHE A 163 -6.49 1.22 -6.16
N ILE A 164 -5.96 2.16 -6.95
CA ILE A 164 -6.29 3.59 -6.82
C ILE A 164 -7.78 3.82 -7.05
N ALA A 165 -8.40 3.14 -8.01
CA ALA A 165 -9.84 3.24 -8.25
C ALA A 165 -10.65 2.65 -7.08
N LEU A 166 -10.22 1.50 -6.54
CA LEU A 166 -10.82 0.88 -5.36
C LEU A 166 -10.77 1.82 -4.15
N LEU A 167 -9.62 2.44 -3.88
CA LEU A 167 -9.46 3.40 -2.78
C LEU A 167 -10.30 4.66 -3.01
N ALA A 168 -10.29 5.22 -4.23
CA ALA A 168 -11.08 6.40 -4.57
C ALA A 168 -12.58 6.13 -4.42
N HIS A 169 -13.04 4.93 -4.77
CA HIS A 169 -14.42 4.50 -4.53
C HIS A 169 -14.72 4.35 -3.03
N ARG A 170 -13.83 3.69 -2.29
CA ARG A 170 -13.95 3.43 -0.84
C ARG A 170 -14.00 4.72 -0.02
N TRP A 171 -13.16 5.69 -0.36
CA TRP A 171 -13.02 6.96 0.37
C TRP A 171 -13.73 8.14 -0.30
N ARG A 172 -14.41 7.89 -1.42
CA ARG A 172 -15.19 8.89 -2.17
C ARG A 172 -14.38 10.16 -2.45
N CYS A 173 -13.19 9.96 -2.99
CA CYS A 173 -12.24 11.02 -3.28
C CYS A 173 -11.76 10.96 -4.74
N ALA A 174 -11.08 12.03 -5.15
CA ALA A 174 -10.37 12.07 -6.41
C ALA A 174 -9.02 11.36 -6.32
N VAL A 175 -8.50 10.99 -7.50
CA VAL A 175 -7.13 10.52 -7.71
C VAL A 175 -6.30 11.64 -8.32
N LEU A 176 -5.14 11.91 -7.74
CA LEU A 176 -4.13 12.82 -8.27
C LEU A 176 -3.20 12.05 -9.21
N THR A 177 -3.37 12.27 -10.52
CA THR A 177 -2.61 11.60 -11.58
C THR A 177 -2.64 12.40 -12.89
N GLU A 178 -1.56 12.34 -13.68
CA GLU A 178 -1.56 12.77 -15.10
C GLU A 178 -1.98 11.64 -16.04
N ASP A 179 -2.02 10.39 -15.56
CA ASP A 179 -2.56 9.29 -16.34
C ASP A 179 -4.03 9.58 -16.70
N ARG A 180 -4.42 9.15 -17.89
CA ARG A 180 -5.80 9.19 -18.33
C ARG A 180 -6.53 7.90 -18.04
N LEU A 181 -5.88 6.82 -17.59
CA LEU A 181 -6.48 5.51 -17.30
C LEU A 181 -7.47 5.11 -18.41
N ARG A 182 -7.01 5.15 -19.67
CA ARG A 182 -7.89 4.95 -20.86
C ARG A 182 -8.34 3.50 -20.99
N ASP A 183 -7.53 2.60 -20.46
CA ASP A 183 -7.64 1.15 -20.51
C ASP A 183 -8.25 0.55 -19.24
N PHE A 184 -8.74 1.38 -18.31
CA PHE A 184 -9.33 0.94 -17.04
C PHE A 184 -10.37 -0.16 -17.19
N ASP A 185 -11.30 -0.01 -18.14
CA ASP A 185 -12.38 -0.98 -18.36
C ASP A 185 -11.85 -2.28 -19.00
N ARG A 186 -10.72 -2.22 -19.73
CA ARG A 186 -10.12 -3.34 -20.45
C ARG A 186 -9.34 -4.25 -19.52
N PHE A 187 -8.47 -3.70 -18.67
CA PHE A 187 -7.60 -4.53 -17.83
C PHE A 187 -8.32 -5.12 -16.60
N ARG A 188 -9.46 -4.55 -16.18
CA ARG A 188 -10.17 -5.05 -14.98
C ARG A 188 -10.50 -6.55 -15.05
N ALA A 189 -10.78 -7.04 -16.25
CA ALA A 189 -11.09 -8.45 -16.49
C ALA A 189 -9.85 -9.36 -16.44
N THR A 190 -8.64 -8.79 -16.48
CA THR A 190 -7.38 -9.54 -16.59
C THR A 190 -6.51 -9.42 -15.35
N ILE A 191 -6.74 -8.46 -14.45
CA ILE A 191 -5.90 -8.32 -13.25
C ILE A 191 -6.08 -9.53 -12.34
N GLN A 192 -4.97 -10.22 -12.05
CA GLN A 192 -4.93 -11.28 -11.06
C GLN A 192 -5.06 -10.72 -9.63
N PRO A 193 -5.57 -11.52 -8.68
CA PRO A 193 -5.53 -11.16 -7.26
C PRO A 193 -4.13 -10.71 -6.81
N PHE A 194 -4.07 -9.80 -5.83
CA PHE A 194 -2.80 -9.24 -5.37
C PHE A 194 -2.85 -8.84 -3.89
N HIS A 195 -1.67 -8.63 -3.31
CA HIS A 195 -1.51 -8.16 -1.95
C HIS A 195 -1.24 -6.66 -1.92
N VAL A 196 -1.69 -6.00 -0.85
CA VAL A 196 -1.31 -4.62 -0.57
C VAL A 196 -0.71 -4.53 0.82
N TYR A 197 0.48 -3.93 0.91
CA TYR A 197 1.05 -3.48 2.17
C TYR A 197 0.66 -2.01 2.39
N GLU A 198 -0.13 -1.75 3.42
CA GLU A 198 -0.46 -0.41 3.90
C GLU A 198 0.51 -0.02 5.03
N PHE A 199 1.42 0.89 4.73
CA PHE A 199 2.26 1.58 5.71
C PHE A 199 1.50 2.83 6.18
N ALA A 200 0.90 2.75 7.37
CA ALA A 200 0.22 3.86 8.00
C ALA A 200 1.15 4.51 9.03
N PHE A 201 1.21 5.85 9.05
CA PHE A 201 2.11 6.62 9.91
C PHE A 201 2.02 6.36 11.43
N TRP A 202 0.94 5.75 11.89
CA TRP A 202 0.66 5.47 13.31
C TRP A 202 0.80 3.99 13.69
N ARG A 203 1.09 3.10 12.72
CA ARG A 203 1.25 1.66 12.97
C ARG A 203 2.72 1.27 12.83
N ALA A 204 3.20 0.48 13.79
CA ALA A 204 4.56 -0.07 13.75
C ALA A 204 4.77 -1.11 12.63
N LEU A 205 3.73 -1.89 12.32
CA LEU A 205 3.76 -2.92 11.28
C LEU A 205 2.76 -2.59 10.16
N PRO A 206 3.11 -2.90 8.90
CA PRO A 206 2.21 -2.68 7.78
C PRO A 206 0.98 -3.59 7.90
N HIS A 207 -0.18 -3.04 7.55
CA HIS A 207 -1.38 -3.86 7.37
C HIS A 207 -1.32 -4.53 6.00
N ARG A 208 -1.71 -5.80 5.92
CA ARG A 208 -1.78 -6.54 4.65
C ARG A 208 -3.23 -6.71 4.25
N GLU A 209 -3.61 -6.11 3.13
CA GLU A 209 -4.90 -6.32 2.49
C GLU A 209 -4.73 -7.32 1.33
N PHE A 210 -5.78 -8.10 1.09
CA PHE A 210 -5.87 -8.98 -0.04
C PHE A 210 -6.98 -8.53 -0.97
N VAL A 211 -6.63 -8.30 -2.24
CA VAL A 211 -7.54 -7.79 -3.25
C VAL A 211 -7.82 -8.88 -4.28
N ARG A 212 -9.12 -9.16 -4.48
CA ARG A 212 -9.67 -10.06 -5.49
C ARG A 212 -10.47 -9.26 -6.52
N PRO A 213 -9.87 -8.81 -7.63
CA PRO A 213 -10.54 -7.99 -8.64
C PRO A 213 -11.84 -8.59 -9.18
N GLU A 214 -11.93 -9.92 -9.23
CA GLU A 214 -13.09 -10.71 -9.67
C GLU A 214 -14.27 -10.67 -8.69
N SER A 215 -14.09 -10.13 -7.49
CA SER A 215 -15.16 -10.06 -6.48
C SER A 215 -16.38 -9.29 -7.00
N PRO A 216 -17.62 -9.81 -6.81
CA PRO A 216 -18.85 -9.10 -7.17
C PRO A 216 -18.98 -7.72 -6.52
N ALA A 217 -18.29 -7.50 -5.39
CA ALA A 217 -18.24 -6.20 -4.71
C ALA A 217 -17.64 -5.09 -5.59
N TYR A 218 -16.80 -5.45 -6.58
CA TYR A 218 -16.12 -4.53 -7.48
C TYR A 218 -16.72 -4.52 -8.89
N ALA A 219 -17.80 -5.26 -9.12
CA ALA A 219 -18.48 -5.33 -10.43
C ALA A 219 -18.94 -3.95 -10.94
N ARG A 220 -19.23 -3.00 -10.03
CA ARG A 220 -19.62 -1.62 -10.34
C ARG A 220 -18.51 -0.60 -10.16
N LEU A 221 -17.27 -1.03 -9.91
CA LEU A 221 -16.13 -0.13 -9.82
C LEU A 221 -15.97 0.59 -11.17
N LYS A 222 -15.87 1.91 -11.12
CA LYS A 222 -15.70 2.77 -12.29
C LYS A 222 -14.37 3.48 -12.18
N LYS A 223 -13.89 3.95 -13.34
CA LYS A 223 -12.79 4.89 -13.40
C LYS A 223 -13.02 6.07 -12.44
N PRO A 224 -12.01 6.43 -11.62
CA PRO A 224 -12.18 7.46 -10.60
C PRO A 224 -12.19 8.87 -11.22
N ARG A 225 -12.69 9.83 -10.44
CA ARG A 225 -12.49 11.26 -10.75
C ARG A 225 -11.00 11.56 -10.59
N MET A 226 -10.40 12.16 -11.62
CA MET A 226 -8.98 12.53 -11.61
C MET A 226 -8.83 14.05 -11.46
N VAL A 227 -7.77 14.47 -10.78
CA VAL A 227 -7.28 15.85 -10.66
C VAL A 227 -5.79 15.88 -11.03
N ARG A 228 -5.29 17.02 -11.52
CA ARG A 228 -3.95 17.14 -12.11
C ARG A 228 -2.92 17.67 -11.11
N TYR A 229 -1.64 17.32 -11.30
CA TYR A 229 -0.56 17.76 -10.40
C TYR A 229 -0.42 19.28 -10.41
N ALA A 230 -0.56 19.91 -11.58
CA ALA A 230 -0.46 21.36 -11.73
C ALA A 230 -1.52 22.13 -10.89
N GLU A 231 -2.66 21.52 -10.58
CA GLU A 231 -3.70 22.12 -9.72
C GLU A 231 -3.32 22.13 -8.23
N TYR A 232 -2.31 21.35 -7.85
CA TYR A 232 -1.87 21.14 -6.48
C TYR A 232 -0.49 21.71 -6.20
N PHE A 233 0.36 21.74 -7.22
CA PHE A 233 1.75 22.12 -7.12
C PHE A 233 2.10 23.19 -8.17
N PRO A 234 1.47 24.38 -8.10
CA PRO A 234 1.79 25.45 -9.03
C PRO A 234 3.25 25.91 -8.80
N GLY A 235 4.11 25.70 -9.80
CA GLY A 235 5.52 26.08 -9.74
C GLY A 235 6.48 24.97 -9.27
N LEU A 236 6.01 23.73 -9.12
CA LEU A 236 6.86 22.54 -9.10
C LEU A 236 6.99 21.89 -10.48
#